data_AF-A0A927IWS0-F1
#
_entry.id   AF-A0A927IWS0-F1
#
_cell.length_a   1.000
_cell.length_b   1.000
_cell.length_c   1.000
_cell.angle_alpha   90.00
_cell.angle_beta   90.00
_cell.angle_gamma   90.00
#
_symmetry.space_group_name_H-M   'P 1'
#
loop_
_entity.id
_entity.type
_entity.pdbx_description
1 polymer ?
#
loop_
_entity_poly.entity_id
_entity_poly.type
_entity_poly.pdbx_seq_one_letter_code
_entity_poly.pdbx_strand_id
1 'polypeptide(L)' 'MSNEELIQAYYSAIELKLDEDFIEMLEKELIQRNIKIVNNGFSR' A
#
# COMPACT_ATOMS: atom_id res chain seq x y z
N MET A 1 0.95 -2.29 13.97
CA MET A 1 0.10 -2.00 12.81
C MET A 1 -0.65 -3.26 12.42
N SER A 2 -1.96 -3.23 12.57
CA SER A 2 -2.91 -4.24 12.09
C SER A 2 -2.96 -4.24 10.56
N ASN A 3 -3.49 -5.31 9.96
CA ASN A 3 -3.61 -5.41 8.50
C ASN A 3 -4.43 -4.25 7.91
N GLU A 4 -5.51 -3.86 8.58
CA GLU A 4 -6.37 -2.73 8.16
C GLU A 4 -5.62 -1.40 8.18
N GLU A 5 -4.84 -1.14 9.23
CA GLU A 5 -4.03 0.07 9.35
C GLU A 5 -2.95 0.14 8.25
N LEU A 6 -2.34 -1.00 7.90
CA LEU A 6 -1.32 -1.08 6.85
C LEU A 6 -1.92 -0.83 5.46
N ILE A 7 -3.08 -1.42 5.18
CA ILE A 7 -3.82 -1.19 3.94
C ILE A 7 -4.20 0.30 3.83
N GLN A 8 -4.75 0.88 4.90
CA GLN A 8 -5.12 2.28 4.93
C GLN A 8 -3.92 3.19 4.71
N ALA A 9 -2.81 2.93 5.41
CA ALA A 9 -1.57 3.69 5.26
C ALA A 9 -1.05 3.65 3.81
N TYR A 10 -1.08 2.48 3.16
CA TYR A 10 -0.68 2.33 1.76
C TYR A 10 -1.55 3.16 0.80
N TYR A 11 -2.88 3.07 0.92
CA TYR A 11 -3.77 3.87 0.07
C TYR A 11 -3.64 5.37 0.32
N SER A 12 -3.55 5.79 1.59
CA SER A 12 -3.32 7.20 1.92
C SER A 12 -1.97 7.69 1.38
N ALA A 13 -0.92 6.87 1.42
CA ALA A 13 0.38 7.23 0.85
C ALA A 13 0.31 7.45 -0.67
N ILE A 14 -0.45 6.61 -1.39
CA ILE A 14 -0.70 6.79 -2.83
C ILE A 14 -1.51 8.07 -3.11
N GLU A 15 -2.62 8.27 -2.39
CA GLU A 15 -3.50 9.43 -2.58
C GLU A 15 -2.78 10.75 -2.32
N LEU A 16 -1.93 10.79 -1.29
CA LEU A 16 -1.13 11.94 -0.92
C LEU A 16 0.13 12.11 -1.79
N LYS A 17 0.41 11.18 -2.70
CA LYS A 17 1.62 11.15 -3.53
C LYS A 17 2.88 11.29 -2.68
N LEU A 18 2.94 10.50 -1.61
CA LEU A 18 4.13 10.43 -0.78
C LEU A 18 5.30 9.81 -1.55
N ASP A 19 6.46 9.88 -0.94
CA ASP A 19 7.71 9.37 -1.50
C ASP A 19 7.59 7.91 -1.95
N GLU A 20 8.15 7.61 -3.12
CA GLU A 20 8.06 6.28 -3.74
C GLU A 20 8.73 5.20 -2.88
N ASP A 21 9.86 5.51 -2.20
CA ASP A 21 10.53 4.54 -1.33
C ASP A 21 9.65 4.16 -0.13
N PHE A 22 8.85 5.12 0.37
CA PHE A 22 7.90 4.88 1.45
C PHE A 22 6.73 4.01 0.99
N ILE A 23 6.19 4.27 -0.21
CA ILE A 23 5.11 3.46 -0.79
C ILE A 23 5.60 2.03 -1.04
N GLU A 24 6.82 1.86 -1.59
CA GLU A 24 7.42 0.54 -1.78
C GLU A 24 7.64 -0.22 -0.47
N MET A 25 8.03 0.49 0.60
CA MET A 25 8.20 -0.13 1.91
C MET A 25 6.87 -0.71 2.42
N LEU A 26 5.77 0.03 2.26
CA LEU A 26 4.44 -0.45 2.62
C LEU A 26 3.98 -1.61 1.75
N GLU A 27 4.26 -1.57 0.45
CA GLU A 27 3.96 -2.67 -0.48
C GLU A 27 4.70 -3.95 -0.11
N LYS A 28 6.01 -3.85 0.22
CA LYS A 28 6.82 -4.99 0.68
C LYS A 28 6.22 -5.62 1.94
N GLU A 29 5.79 -4.81 2.90
CA GLU A 29 5.16 -5.31 4.13
C GLU A 29 3.80 -5.99 3.85
N LEU A 30 2.99 -5.44 2.93
CA LEU A 30 1.72 -6.05 2.50
C LEU A 30 1.94 -7.42 1.85
N ILE A 31 2.95 -7.53 0.98
CA ILE A 31 3.34 -8.79 0.33
C ILE A 31 3.83 -9.81 1.36
N GLN A 32 4.70 -9.40 2.31
CA GLN A 32 5.23 -10.28 3.35
C GLN A 32 4.12 -10.89 4.21
N ARG A 33 3.04 -10.13 4.47
CA ARG A 33 1.87 -10.58 5.22
C ARG A 33 0.83 -11.32 4.37
N ASN A 34 1.10 -11.52 3.08
CA ASN A 34 0.19 -12.14 2.12
C ASN A 34 -1.17 -11.42 2.04
N ILE A 35 -1.16 -10.09 2.19
CA ILE A 35 -2.35 -9.25 2.10
C ILE A 35 -2.55 -8.87 0.63
N LYS A 36 -3.66 -9.33 0.03
CA LYS A 36 -4.00 -9.01 -1.35
C LYS A 36 -4.57 -7.61 -1.44
N ILE A 37 -3.82 -6.71 -2.06
CA ILE A 37 -4.31 -5.39 -2.42
C ILE A 37 -5.05 -5.52 -3.75
N VAL A 38 -6.38 -5.39 -3.74
CA VAL A 38 -7.16 -5.36 -4.98
C VAL A 38 -6.90 -4.00 -5.61
N ASN A 39 -5.95 -3.97 -6.54
CA ASN A 39 -5.64 -2.77 -7.31
C ASN A 39 -6.84 -2.47 -8.21
N ASN A 40 -7.79 -1.67 -7.72
CA ASN A 40 -8.93 -1.19 -8.50
C ASN A 40 -8.41 -0.14 -9.51
N GLY A 41 -7.75 -0.63 -10.56
CA GLY A 41 -7.50 0.04 -11.83
C GLY A 41 -7.07 1.50 -11.77
N PHE A 42 -5.77 1.75 -11.60
CA PHE A 42 -5.08 2.64 -12.54
C PHE A 42 -4.42 1.75 -13.60
N SER A 43 -5.26 1.12 -14.44
CA SER A 43 -4.80 0.55 -15.69
C SER A 43 -4.28 1.69 -16.56
N ARG A 44 -3.01 1.59 -16.95
CA ARG A 44 -2.27 2.30 -18.01
C ARG A 44 -2.98 3.41 -18.77
#